data_AF-A0A9D7EJX9-F1
#
_entry.id   AF-A0A9D7EJX9-F1
#
_cell.length_a   1.000
_cell.length_b   1.000
_cell.length_c   1.000
_cell.angle_alpha   90.00
_cell.angle_beta   90.00
_cell.angle_gamma   90.00
#
_symmetry.space_group_name_H-M   'P 1'
#
loop_
_entity.id
_entity.type
_entity.pdbx_description
1 polymer ?
#
loop_
_entity_poly.entity_id
_entity_poly.type
_entity_poly.pdbx_seq_one_letter_code
_entity_poly.pdbx_strand_id
1 'polypeptide(L)'
;MPELLEQIVSIDPSGLLGNGLQYVRSHFGTPGVIAAAVLSLSILGLVAAKILKIVFDILRYVVLPSVVVTFIATFFLPYSFVNILPAAVAVFSVVLIVRG
;
A
#
# COMPACT_ATOMS: atom_id res chain seq x y z
N MET A 1 3.83 3.95 -37.06
CA MET A 1 3.63 4.50 -35.70
C MET A 1 4.16 3.57 -34.57
N PRO A 2 5.36 2.96 -34.65
CA PRO A 2 5.95 2.22 -33.52
C PRO A 2 6.69 3.12 -32.51
N GLU A 3 7.10 4.33 -32.91
CA GLU A 3 7.92 5.26 -32.10
C GLU A 3 7.25 5.73 -30.81
N LEU A 4 5.92 5.87 -30.80
CA LEU A 4 5.17 6.31 -29.61
C LEU A 4 5.04 5.22 -28.54
N LEU A 5 5.14 3.94 -28.91
CA LEU A 5 5.06 2.83 -27.97
C LEU A 5 6.40 2.61 -27.26
N GLU A 6 7.52 2.85 -27.93
CA GLU A 6 8.85 2.78 -27.31
C GLU A 6 9.07 3.87 -26.27
N GLN A 7 8.57 5.09 -26.51
CA GLN A 7 8.65 6.20 -25.56
C GLN A 7 7.84 5.97 -24.27
N ILE A 8 6.78 5.15 -24.33
CA ILE A 8 5.96 4.76 -23.17
C ILE A 8 6.63 3.58 -22.42
N VAL A 9 7.35 2.72 -23.12
CA VAL A 9 8.09 1.59 -22.51
C VAL A 9 9.42 2.06 -21.89
N SER A 10 10.02 3.13 -22.41
CA SER A 10 11.22 3.76 -21.85
C SER A 10 10.91 4.99 -21.00
N ILE A 11 9.84 4.96 -20.20
CA ILE A 11 9.67 5.95 -19.11
C ILE A 11 10.79 5.69 -18.12
N ASP A 12 11.97 6.23 -18.42
CA ASP A 12 13.11 6.27 -17.55
C ASP A 12 12.70 7.24 -16.42
N PRO A 13 12.36 6.74 -15.22
CA PRO A 13 11.85 7.60 -14.16
C PRO A 13 12.89 8.66 -13.76
N SER A 14 14.16 8.34 -14.01
CA SER A 14 15.33 9.21 -13.89
C SER A 14 15.26 10.45 -14.80
N GLY A 15 14.81 10.30 -16.06
CA GLY A 15 14.70 11.37 -17.04
C GLY A 15 13.54 12.32 -16.78
N LEU A 16 12.38 11.80 -16.36
CA LEU A 16 11.23 12.63 -15.96
C LEU A 16 11.52 13.44 -14.69
N LEU A 17 12.16 12.82 -13.68
CA LEU A 17 12.57 13.52 -12.47
C LEU A 17 13.63 14.59 -12.74
N GLY A 18 14.61 14.30 -13.60
CA GLY A 18 15.65 15.27 -14.00
C GLY A 18 15.07 16.51 -14.68
N ASN A 19 14.15 16.31 -15.63
CA ASN A 19 13.47 17.39 -16.33
C ASN A 19 12.56 18.22 -15.41
N GLY A 20 11.82 17.55 -14.51
CA GLY A 20 10.98 18.22 -13.52
C GLY A 20 11.78 19.07 -12.52
N LEU A 21 12.92 18.56 -12.06
CA LEU A 21 13.82 19.29 -11.16
C LEU A 21 14.44 20.53 -11.83
N GLN A 22 14.85 20.42 -13.10
CA GLN A 22 15.34 21.59 -13.86
C GLN A 22 14.25 22.63 -14.08
N TYR A 23 13.01 22.21 -14.34
CA TYR A 23 11.88 23.13 -14.49
C TYR A 23 11.60 23.90 -13.20
N VAL A 24 11.52 23.21 -12.06
CA VAL A 24 11.29 23.85 -10.75
C VAL A 24 12.46 24.77 -10.38
N ARG A 25 13.70 24.35 -10.64
CA ARG A 25 14.89 25.18 -10.36
C ARG A 25 14.95 26.43 -11.22
N SER A 26 14.54 26.36 -12.48
CA SER A 26 14.59 27.50 -13.41
C SER A 26 13.48 28.53 -13.13
N HIS A 27 12.30 28.10 -12.66
CA HIS A 27 11.20 29.01 -12.33
C HIS A 27 11.20 29.53 -10.88
N PHE A 28 11.62 28.70 -9.91
CA PHE A 28 11.49 28.99 -8.48
C PHE A 28 12.84 29.03 -7.72
N GLY A 29 13.95 28.80 -8.43
CA GLY A 29 15.28 28.78 -7.84
C GLY A 29 15.52 27.60 -6.88
N THR A 30 16.65 27.64 -6.17
CA THR A 30 17.01 26.67 -5.12
C THR A 30 15.95 26.51 -4.01
N PRO A 31 15.28 27.58 -3.50
CA PRO A 31 14.25 27.40 -2.46
C PRO A 31 13.01 26.67 -2.96
N GLY A 32 12.63 26.83 -4.24
CA GLY A 32 11.51 26.10 -4.83
C GLY A 32 11.72 24.60 -4.94
N VAL A 33 12.95 24.17 -5.23
CA VAL A 33 13.30 22.74 -5.29
C VAL A 33 13.19 22.09 -3.91
N ILE A 34 13.64 22.79 -2.86
CA ILE A 34 13.54 22.31 -1.48
C ILE A 34 12.07 22.20 -1.07
N ALA A 35 11.25 23.21 -1.38
CA ALA A 35 9.81 23.18 -1.10
C ALA A 35 9.11 22.01 -1.80
N ALA A 36 9.42 21.76 -3.08
CA ALA A 36 8.86 20.64 -3.84
C ALA A 36 9.25 19.27 -3.24
N ALA A 37 10.49 19.12 -2.78
CA ALA A 37 10.96 17.89 -2.13
C ALA A 37 10.29 17.64 -0.77
N VAL A 38 10.10 18.69 0.04
CA VAL A 38 9.39 18.58 1.34
C VAL A 38 7.92 18.22 1.14
N LEU A 39 7.30 18.79 0.10
CA LEU A 39 5.91 18.52 -0.23
C LEU A 39 5.72 17.08 -0.72
N SER A 40 6.62 16.57 -1.57
CA SER A 40 6.57 15.17 -2.01
C SER A 40 6.78 14.20 -0.85
N LEU A 41 7.72 14.48 0.05
CA LEU A 41 7.91 13.70 1.29
C LEU A 41 6.67 13.72 2.17
N SER A 42 6.01 14.88 2.30
CA SER A 42 4.81 15.03 3.12
C SER A 42 3.64 14.21 2.58
N ILE A 43 3.45 14.18 1.25
CA ILE A 43 2.44 13.33 0.61
C ILE A 43 2.76 11.85 0.83
N LEU A 44 4.01 11.44 0.62
CA LEU A 44 4.48 10.08 0.90
C LEU A 44 4.23 9.67 2.36
N GLY A 45 4.53 10.56 3.31
CA GLY A 45 4.28 10.34 4.73
C GLY A 45 2.79 10.18 5.04
N LEU A 46 1.94 11.00 4.44
CA LEU A 46 0.49 10.92 4.63
C LEU A 46 -0.11 9.61 4.06
N VAL A 47 0.38 9.17 2.91
CA VAL A 47 0.00 7.88 2.32
C VAL A 47 0.50 6.73 3.19
N ALA A 48 1.76 6.77 3.63
CA ALA A 48 2.32 5.75 4.51
C ALA A 48 1.54 5.63 5.82
N ALA A 49 1.14 6.76 6.43
CA ALA A 49 0.34 6.76 7.66
C ALA A 49 -1.05 6.11 7.45
N LYS A 50 -1.70 6.38 6.30
CA LYS A 50 -2.98 5.72 5.94
C LYS A 50 -2.80 4.22 5.75
N ILE A 51 -1.75 3.79 5.05
CA ILE A 51 -1.45 2.37 4.85
C ILE A 51 -1.21 1.68 6.21
N LEU A 52 -0.42 2.30 7.08
CA LEU A 52 -0.13 1.73 8.40
C LEU A 52 -1.40 1.53 9.22
N LYS A 53 -2.34 2.49 9.16
CA LYS A 53 -3.64 2.38 9.81
C LYS A 53 -4.46 1.22 9.25
N ILE A 54 -4.53 1.07 7.92
CA ILE A 54 -5.24 -0.04 7.26
C ILE A 54 -4.63 -1.38 7.66
N VAL A 55 -3.31 -1.50 7.65
CA VAL A 55 -2.61 -2.73 8.05
C VAL A 55 -2.92 -3.07 9.50
N PHE A 56 -2.92 -2.08 10.40
CA PHE A 56 -3.25 -2.28 11.80
C PHE A 56 -4.71 -2.73 11.99
N ASP A 57 -5.65 -2.13 11.24
CA ASP A 57 -7.05 -2.53 11.26
C ASP A 57 -7.24 -3.97 10.75
N ILE A 58 -6.58 -4.36 9.65
CA ILE A 58 -6.59 -5.75 9.15
C ILE A 58 -6.06 -6.71 10.21
N LEU A 59 -4.94 -6.38 10.85
CA LEU A 59 -4.35 -7.24 11.88
C LEU A 59 -5.32 -7.45 13.03
N ARG A 60 -5.95 -6.37 13.51
CA ARG A 60 -6.84 -6.38 14.68
C ARG A 60 -8.20 -7.01 14.39
N TYR A 61 -8.78 -6.73 13.23
CA TYR A 61 -10.16 -7.12 12.90
C TYR A 61 -10.28 -8.35 12.02
N VAL A 62 -9.20 -8.77 11.34
CA VAL A 62 -9.20 -9.97 10.50
C VAL A 62 -8.32 -11.03 11.12
N VAL A 63 -7.02 -10.75 11.30
CA VAL A 63 -6.05 -11.77 11.69
C VAL A 63 -6.32 -12.30 13.09
N LEU A 64 -6.45 -11.41 14.07
CA LEU A 64 -6.70 -11.78 15.47
C LEU A 64 -7.96 -12.66 15.66
N PRO A 65 -9.15 -12.24 15.20
CA PRO A 65 -10.35 -13.08 15.34
C PRO A 65 -10.27 -14.36 14.50
N SER A 66 -9.64 -14.34 13.33
CA SER A 66 -9.45 -15.55 12.52
C SER A 66 -8.63 -16.61 13.24
N VAL A 67 -7.53 -16.20 13.88
CA VAL A 67 -6.68 -17.10 14.67
C VAL A 67 -7.46 -17.66 15.85
N VAL A 68 -8.22 -16.83 16.57
CA VAL A 68 -9.06 -17.26 17.70
C VAL A 68 -10.10 -18.30 17.25
N VAL A 69 -10.83 -18.03 16.17
CA VAL A 69 -11.85 -18.96 15.64
C VAL A 69 -11.21 -20.25 15.14
N THR A 70 -10.08 -20.17 14.45
CA THR A 70 -9.36 -21.35 13.95
C THR A 70 -8.86 -22.21 15.10
N PHE A 71 -8.38 -21.59 16.19
CA PHE A 71 -7.94 -22.29 17.39
C PHE A 71 -9.09 -23.06 18.05
N ILE A 72 -10.26 -22.42 18.20
CA ILE A 72 -11.47 -23.06 18.70
C ILE A 72 -11.93 -24.20 17.78
N ALA A 73 -11.93 -23.99 16.46
CA ALA A 73 -12.35 -25.01 15.50
C ALA A 73 -11.40 -26.22 15.46
N THR A 74 -10.09 -26.00 15.62
CA THR A 74 -9.08 -27.06 15.65
C THR A 74 -9.23 -27.95 16.88
N PHE A 75 -9.82 -27.46 17.98
CA PHE A 75 -10.17 -28.28 19.13
C PHE A 75 -11.19 -29.38 18.79
N PHE A 76 -12.13 -29.11 17.88
CA PHE A 76 -13.14 -30.09 17.43
C PHE A 76 -12.67 -30.95 16.25
N LEU A 77 -11.79 -30.41 15.40
CA LEU A 77 -11.27 -31.06 14.20
C LEU A 77 -9.74 -30.95 14.16
N PRO A 78 -9.02 -31.80 14.89
CA PRO A 78 -7.57 -31.82 14.87
C PRO A 78 -7.05 -32.13 13.46
N TYR A 79 -5.93 -31.50 13.06
CA TYR A 79 -5.32 -31.50 11.70
C TYR A 79 -5.93 -30.58 10.63
N SER A 80 -7.06 -29.91 10.84
CA SER A 80 -7.62 -28.98 9.84
C SER A 80 -7.18 -27.51 9.97
N PHE A 81 -6.22 -27.20 10.86
CA PHE A 81 -5.76 -25.82 11.10
C PHE A 81 -5.36 -25.08 9.80
N VAL A 82 -4.63 -25.75 8.91
CA VAL A 82 -4.15 -25.18 7.63
C VAL A 82 -5.29 -24.92 6.64
N ASN A 83 -6.41 -25.64 6.74
CA ASN A 83 -7.58 -25.46 5.87
C ASN A 83 -8.59 -24.47 6.45
N ILE A 84 -8.70 -24.41 7.78
CA ILE A 84 -9.66 -23.53 8.49
C ILE A 84 -9.14 -22.10 8.57
N LEU A 85 -7.82 -21.90 8.74
CA LEU A 85 -7.25 -20.55 8.87
C LEU A 85 -7.51 -19.66 7.62
N PRO A 86 -7.28 -20.12 6.37
CA PRO A 86 -7.57 -19.31 5.19
C PRO A 86 -9.08 -19.01 5.04
N ALA A 87 -9.94 -19.97 5.40
CA ALA A 87 -11.38 -19.79 5.36
C ALA A 87 -11.85 -18.75 6.38
N ALA A 88 -11.34 -18.79 7.61
CA ALA A 88 -11.63 -17.80 8.64
C ALA A 88 -11.14 -16.41 8.21
N VAL A 89 -9.91 -16.30 7.70
CA VAL A 89 -9.37 -15.04 7.18
C VAL A 89 -10.23 -14.48 6.04
N ALA A 90 -10.70 -15.32 5.11
CA ALA A 90 -11.59 -14.88 4.05
C ALA A 90 -12.92 -14.32 4.59
N VAL A 91 -13.55 -15.01 5.54
CA VAL A 91 -14.81 -14.56 6.16
C VAL A 91 -14.62 -13.24 6.90
N PHE A 92 -13.60 -13.14 7.75
CA PHE A 92 -13.36 -11.91 8.51
C PHE A 92 -12.89 -10.75 7.62
N SER A 93 -12.23 -11.04 6.49
CA SER A 93 -11.89 -10.03 5.49
C SER A 93 -13.14 -9.43 4.84
N VAL A 94 -14.15 -10.27 4.50
CA VAL A 94 -15.46 -9.78 4.03
C VAL A 94 -16.15 -8.94 5.10
N VAL A 95 -16.10 -9.36 6.37
CA VAL A 95 -16.66 -8.59 7.49
C VAL A 95 -15.97 -7.23 7.63
N LEU A 96 -14.65 -7.17 7.45
CA LEU A 96 -13.92 -5.90 7.47
C LEU A 96 -14.34 -4.99 6.31
N ILE A 97 -14.53 -5.53 5.10
CA ILE A 97 -14.98 -4.76 3.92
C ILE A 97 -16.39 -4.19 4.13
N VAL A 98 -17.29 -4.92 4.79
CA VAL A 98 -18.66 -4.44 5.07
C VAL A 98 -18.67 -3.36 6.16
N ARG A 99 -17.68 -3.37 7.05
CA ARG A 99 -17.63 -2.49 8.23
C ARG A 99 -16.74 -1.26 8.04
N GLY A 100 -15.73 -1.34 7.15
CA GLY A 100 -14.82 -0.26 6.78
C GLY A 100 -15.38 0.61 5.66
#